data_AF-A0A8T5N3E3-F1
#
_entry.id   AF-A0A8T5N3E3-F1
#
_cell.length_a   1.000
_cell.length_b   1.000
_cell.length_c   1.000
_cell.angle_alpha   90.00
_cell.angle_beta   90.00
_cell.angle_gamma   90.00
#
_symmetry.space_group_name_H-M   'P 1'
#
loop_
_entity.id
_entity.type
_entity.pdbx_description
1 polymer ?
#
loop_
_entity_poly.entity_id
_entity_poly.type
_entity_poly.pdbx_seq_one_letter_code
_entity_poly.pdbx_strand_id
1 'polypeptide(L)'
;MNKKATDKIISVYWFAILIIVAGGIFAMVYAFYSNPYDSRELEANILANNIANCLSYKGSLREKIINDEGKILLNKDNFLKLCNLNFNVEDEYNWKEKEQYYIQISFYNVQQQLISEEVFAGNTGLISSCEIQEDNEYEKLAKCIERRFYTLDKNQNQYLIKILSVVRKTEKNVK
;
A
#
# COMPACT_ATOMS: atom_id res chain seq x y z
N MET A 1 59.08 -27.43 -27.88
CA MET A 1 57.72 -27.06 -27.42
C MET A 1 57.16 -25.98 -28.34
N ASN A 2 55.99 -26.21 -28.93
CA ASN A 2 55.42 -25.39 -29.99
C ASN A 2 54.67 -24.18 -29.37
N LYS A 3 55.31 -23.01 -29.30
CA LYS A 3 54.80 -21.80 -28.59
C LYS A 3 53.37 -21.40 -29.01
N LYS A 4 53.00 -21.60 -30.28
CA LYS A 4 51.66 -21.30 -30.81
C LYS A 4 50.53 -22.16 -30.22
N ALA A 5 50.83 -23.35 -29.69
CA ALA A 5 49.82 -24.22 -29.07
C ALA A 5 49.58 -23.82 -27.60
N THR A 6 50.62 -23.41 -26.90
CA THR A 6 50.54 -22.93 -25.49
C THR A 6 49.70 -21.66 -25.37
N ASP A 7 49.82 -20.74 -26.33
CA ASP A 7 49.03 -19.50 -26.35
C ASP A 7 47.53 -19.73 -26.66
N LYS A 8 47.20 -20.81 -27.38
CA LYS A 8 45.79 -21.19 -27.60
C LYS A 8 45.18 -21.77 -26.33
N ILE A 9 45.94 -22.58 -25.60
CA ILE A 9 45.49 -23.20 -24.35
C ILE A 9 45.24 -22.12 -23.28
N ILE A 10 46.16 -21.15 -23.12
CA ILE A 10 45.99 -20.07 -22.13
C ILE A 10 44.75 -19.20 -22.43
N SER A 11 44.45 -18.94 -23.70
CA SER A 11 43.27 -18.17 -24.12
C SER A 11 41.96 -18.89 -23.76
N VAL A 12 41.88 -20.21 -23.97
CA VAL A 12 40.70 -21.02 -23.60
C VAL A 12 40.44 -20.98 -22.09
N TYR A 13 41.49 -21.08 -21.26
CA TYR A 13 41.35 -20.96 -19.81
C TYR A 13 40.85 -19.57 -19.38
N TRP A 14 41.36 -18.50 -20.00
CA TRP A 14 40.88 -17.15 -19.73
C TRP A 14 39.41 -16.96 -20.09
N PHE A 15 38.96 -17.48 -21.23
CA PHE A 15 37.54 -17.44 -21.60
C PHE A 15 36.66 -18.23 -20.62
N ALA A 16 37.12 -19.40 -20.16
CA ALA A 16 36.38 -20.19 -19.17
C ALA A 16 36.22 -19.43 -17.84
N ILE A 17 37.29 -18.78 -17.35
CA ILE A 17 37.23 -17.95 -16.13
C ILE A 17 36.24 -16.80 -16.31
N LEU A 18 36.25 -16.11 -17.45
CA LEU A 18 35.31 -15.02 -17.72
C LEU A 18 33.86 -15.49 -17.74
N ILE A 19 33.57 -16.66 -18.31
CA ILE A 19 32.21 -17.23 -18.32
C ILE A 19 31.76 -17.57 -16.89
N ILE A 20 32.63 -18.14 -16.06
CA ILE A 20 32.31 -18.46 -14.66
C ILE A 20 32.01 -17.18 -13.88
N VAL A 21 32.85 -16.15 -14.02
CA VAL A 21 32.66 -14.86 -13.34
C VAL A 21 31.37 -14.18 -13.82
N ALA A 22 31.14 -14.11 -15.14
CA ALA A 22 29.94 -13.53 -15.70
C ALA A 22 28.67 -14.29 -15.28
N GLY A 23 28.73 -15.63 -15.26
CA GLY A 23 27.63 -16.48 -14.78
C GLY A 23 27.32 -16.27 -13.30
N GLY A 24 28.35 -16.10 -12.46
CA GLY A 24 28.18 -15.78 -11.04
C GLY A 24 27.52 -14.43 -10.82
N ILE A 25 27.97 -13.38 -11.53
CA ILE A 25 27.36 -12.04 -11.45
C ILE A 25 25.91 -12.12 -11.94
N PHE A 26 25.66 -12.78 -13.07
CA PHE A 26 24.31 -12.95 -13.61
C PHE A 26 23.39 -13.67 -12.63
N ALA A 27 23.84 -14.77 -12.00
CA ALA A 27 23.05 -15.52 -11.04
C ALA A 27 22.70 -14.68 -9.80
N MET A 28 23.65 -13.87 -9.30
CA MET A 28 23.41 -12.97 -8.17
C MET A 28 22.40 -11.88 -8.51
N VAL A 29 22.58 -11.20 -9.65
CA VAL A 29 21.65 -10.16 -10.13
C VAL A 29 20.27 -10.78 -10.37
N TYR A 30 20.21 -11.93 -11.03
CA TYR A 30 18.97 -12.63 -11.30
C TYR A 30 18.24 -12.99 -9.99
N ALA A 31 18.93 -13.59 -9.02
CA ALA A 31 18.32 -13.97 -7.74
C ALA A 31 17.84 -12.77 -6.91
N PHE A 32 18.55 -11.64 -6.98
CA PHE A 32 18.17 -10.43 -6.26
C PHE A 32 16.97 -9.70 -6.90
N TYR A 33 16.90 -9.67 -8.23
CA TYR A 33 15.85 -8.96 -8.97
C TYR A 33 14.71 -9.86 -9.48
N SER A 34 14.75 -11.17 -9.23
CA SER A 34 13.72 -12.11 -9.69
C SER A 34 12.39 -11.94 -8.95
N ASN A 35 12.45 -11.58 -7.65
CA ASN A 35 11.28 -11.45 -6.80
C ASN A 35 11.04 -9.97 -6.44
N PRO A 36 9.94 -9.34 -6.91
CA PRO A 36 9.59 -8.01 -6.46
C PRO A 36 9.30 -8.03 -4.95
N TYR A 37 9.75 -6.99 -4.24
CA TYR A 37 9.38 -6.81 -2.83
C TYR A 37 7.89 -6.51 -2.72
N ASP A 38 7.19 -7.19 -1.81
CA ASP A 38 5.79 -6.89 -1.52
C ASP A 38 5.67 -5.58 -0.72
N SER A 39 5.45 -4.47 -1.44
CA SER A 39 5.30 -3.14 -0.83
C SER A 39 3.87 -2.80 -0.41
N ARG A 40 2.90 -3.71 -0.64
CA ARG A 40 1.46 -3.40 -0.46
C ARG A 40 1.09 -3.12 0.98
N GLU A 41 1.67 -3.86 1.91
CA GLU A 41 1.43 -3.65 3.34
C GLU A 41 1.98 -2.29 3.81
N LEU A 42 3.19 -1.95 3.37
CA LEU A 42 3.80 -0.64 3.61
C LEU A 42 2.96 0.49 3.01
N GLU A 43 2.47 0.30 1.79
CA GLU A 43 1.66 1.29 1.07
C GLU A 43 0.29 1.48 1.74
N ALA A 44 -0.37 0.40 2.17
CA ALA A 44 -1.62 0.47 2.94
C ALA A 44 -1.42 1.17 4.29
N ASN A 45 -0.32 0.89 4.97
CA ASN A 45 0.06 1.58 6.22
C ASN A 45 0.30 3.09 5.99
N ILE A 46 1.07 3.45 4.96
CA ILE A 46 1.34 4.86 4.62
C ILE A 46 0.04 5.57 4.26
N LEU A 47 -0.84 4.93 3.49
CA LEU A 47 -2.14 5.48 3.12
C LEU A 47 -3.01 5.73 4.36
N ALA A 48 -3.14 4.75 5.25
CA ALA A 48 -3.87 4.89 6.52
C ALA A 48 -3.29 6.01 7.40
N ASN A 49 -1.96 6.12 7.48
CA ASN A 49 -1.27 7.17 8.24
C ASN A 49 -1.51 8.57 7.65
N ASN A 50 -1.45 8.69 6.32
CA ASN A 50 -1.67 9.95 5.64
C ASN A 50 -3.10 10.46 5.88
N ILE A 51 -4.09 9.55 5.83
CA ILE A 51 -5.48 9.87 6.15
C ILE A 51 -5.62 10.25 7.62
N ALA A 52 -5.03 9.50 8.55
CA ALA A 52 -5.06 9.84 9.98
C ALA A 52 -4.51 11.25 10.24
N ASN A 53 -3.39 11.61 9.62
CA ASN A 53 -2.77 12.94 9.71
C ASN A 53 -3.58 14.04 9.01
N CYS A 54 -4.32 13.70 7.94
CA CYS A 54 -5.25 14.61 7.29
C CYS A 54 -6.45 14.92 8.20
N LEU A 55 -6.99 13.89 8.85
CA LEU A 55 -8.18 13.97 9.71
C LEU A 55 -7.89 14.66 11.04
N SER A 56 -6.74 14.35 11.65
CA SER A 56 -6.34 14.87 12.95
C SER A 56 -4.99 15.58 12.87
N TYR A 57 -4.93 16.80 13.41
CA TYR A 57 -3.71 17.57 13.57
C TYR A 57 -3.46 17.83 15.05
N LYS A 58 -2.31 17.38 15.56
CA LYS A 58 -1.91 17.51 16.97
C LYS A 58 -2.93 16.91 17.97
N GLY A 59 -3.62 15.84 17.57
CA GLY A 59 -4.62 15.15 18.41
C GLY A 59 -6.00 15.81 18.41
N SER A 60 -6.21 16.85 17.61
CA SER A 60 -7.52 17.46 17.39
C SER A 60 -8.01 17.25 15.96
N LEU A 61 -9.31 17.01 15.83
CA LEU A 61 -10.00 16.84 14.56
C LEU A 61 -10.01 18.17 13.81
N ARG A 62 -9.72 18.13 12.52
CA ARG A 62 -9.75 19.34 11.69
C ARG A 62 -11.18 19.89 11.58
N GLU A 63 -11.33 21.20 11.71
CA GLU A 63 -12.65 21.89 11.72
C GLU A 63 -13.50 21.66 10.45
N LYS A 64 -12.85 21.34 9.33
CA LYS A 64 -13.54 21.04 8.07
C LYS A 64 -14.25 19.67 8.06
N ILE A 65 -14.04 18.86 9.09
CA ILE A 65 -14.55 17.50 9.19
C ILE A 65 -15.81 17.42 10.05
N ILE A 66 -15.90 18.27 11.07
CA ILE A 66 -17.00 18.28 12.03
C ILE A 66 -17.53 19.70 12.17
N ASN A 67 -18.85 19.86 12.18
CA ASN A 67 -19.46 21.16 12.49
C ASN A 67 -19.49 21.41 14.02
N ASP A 68 -19.87 22.62 14.42
CA ASP A 68 -19.97 22.99 15.84
C ASP A 68 -21.05 22.18 16.60
N GLU A 69 -21.96 21.53 15.88
CA GLU A 69 -22.99 20.63 16.41
C GLU A 69 -22.52 19.17 16.57
N GLY A 70 -21.25 18.86 16.24
CA GLY A 70 -20.70 17.51 16.35
C GLY A 70 -21.05 16.56 15.18
N LYS A 71 -21.64 17.09 14.10
CA LYS A 71 -22.00 16.34 12.89
C LYS A 71 -20.81 16.26 11.93
N ILE A 72 -20.52 15.05 11.47
CA ILE A 72 -19.46 14.77 10.50
C ILE A 72 -19.92 15.20 9.11
N LEU A 73 -19.12 16.03 8.45
CA LEU A 73 -19.39 16.63 7.12
C LEU A 73 -18.62 15.93 5.98
N LEU A 74 -17.87 14.88 6.30
CA LEU A 74 -17.10 14.13 5.31
C LEU A 74 -18.02 13.31 4.40
N ASN A 75 -17.78 13.40 3.10
CA ASN A 75 -18.31 12.50 2.10
C ASN A 75 -17.17 12.02 1.18
N LYS A 76 -17.45 11.06 0.29
CA LYS A 76 -16.46 10.47 -0.64
C LYS A 76 -15.62 11.51 -1.38
N ASP A 77 -16.27 12.45 -2.07
CA ASP A 77 -15.58 13.39 -2.96
C ASP A 77 -14.87 14.50 -2.18
N ASN A 78 -15.40 14.91 -1.02
CA ASN A 78 -14.80 15.93 -0.18
C ASN A 78 -13.56 15.40 0.53
N PHE A 79 -13.54 14.13 0.98
CA PHE A 79 -12.38 13.62 1.72
C PHE A 79 -11.16 13.41 0.82
N LEU A 80 -11.35 12.86 -0.39
CA LEU A 80 -10.25 12.67 -1.33
C LEU A 80 -9.61 14.01 -1.67
N LYS A 81 -10.43 15.04 -1.94
CA LYS A 81 -9.95 16.41 -2.18
C LYS A 81 -9.29 17.02 -0.95
N LEU A 82 -9.90 16.87 0.24
CA LEU A 82 -9.38 17.41 1.49
C LEU A 82 -8.00 16.84 1.84
N CYS A 83 -7.81 15.54 1.62
CA CYS A 83 -6.57 14.82 1.90
C CYS A 83 -5.62 14.75 0.69
N ASN A 84 -5.96 15.41 -0.42
CA ASN A 84 -5.19 15.42 -1.66
C ASN A 84 -4.82 14.00 -2.15
N LEU A 85 -5.80 13.11 -2.16
CA LEU A 85 -5.67 11.72 -2.60
C LEU A 85 -6.27 11.56 -4.00
N ASN A 86 -5.57 10.85 -4.88
CA ASN A 86 -6.05 10.44 -6.19
C ASN A 86 -5.95 8.92 -6.33
N PHE A 87 -7.07 8.25 -6.57
CA PHE A 87 -7.12 6.81 -6.85
C PHE A 87 -7.30 6.48 -8.32
N ASN A 88 -7.45 7.49 -9.18
CA ASN A 88 -7.48 7.31 -10.64
C ASN A 88 -6.04 7.23 -11.15
N VAL A 89 -5.34 6.15 -10.80
CA VAL A 89 -3.96 5.90 -11.25
C VAL A 89 -3.92 5.02 -12.50
N GLU A 90 -5.02 4.34 -12.79
CA GLU A 90 -5.12 3.36 -13.86
C GLU A 90 -5.00 4.03 -15.24
N ASP A 91 -5.56 5.23 -15.40
CA ASP A 91 -5.48 6.05 -16.62
C ASP A 91 -4.07 6.61 -16.85
N GLU A 92 -3.34 6.95 -15.77
CA GLU A 92 -1.99 7.51 -15.85
C GLU A 92 -0.97 6.45 -16.34
N TYR A 93 -1.21 5.18 -16.03
CA TYR A 93 -0.28 4.09 -16.30
C TYR A 93 -0.82 3.02 -17.28
N ASN A 94 -1.94 3.28 -17.97
CA ASN A 94 -2.54 2.41 -18.98
C ASN A 94 -2.93 1.01 -18.45
N TRP A 95 -3.41 0.93 -17.20
CA TRP A 95 -3.76 -0.36 -16.57
C TRP A 95 -5.17 -0.80 -16.94
N LYS A 96 -5.28 -2.03 -17.46
CA LYS A 96 -6.56 -2.63 -17.79
C LYS A 96 -7.29 -3.08 -16.52
N GLU A 97 -8.22 -2.22 -16.11
CA GLU A 97 -9.58 -2.56 -15.64
C GLU A 97 -9.93 -2.61 -14.15
N LYS A 98 -9.04 -2.42 -13.18
CA LYS A 98 -9.53 -2.43 -11.78
C LYS A 98 -8.82 -1.44 -10.88
N GLU A 99 -9.60 -0.54 -10.29
CA GLU A 99 -9.24 0.30 -9.14
C GLU A 99 -8.45 -0.53 -8.11
N GLN A 100 -7.25 -0.05 -7.75
CA GLN A 100 -6.25 -0.77 -6.95
C GLN A 100 -6.32 -0.50 -5.44
N TYR A 101 -7.06 0.53 -5.05
CA TYR A 101 -7.14 1.01 -3.67
C TYR A 101 -8.58 0.99 -3.18
N TYR A 102 -8.73 0.78 -1.88
CA TYR A 102 -9.98 1.02 -1.17
C TYR A 102 -9.69 1.59 0.22
N ILE A 103 -10.54 2.52 0.65
CA ILE A 103 -10.51 3.06 2.01
C ILE A 103 -11.92 3.10 2.56
N GLN A 104 -12.03 2.84 3.85
CA GLN A 104 -13.21 3.09 4.66
C GLN A 104 -12.81 3.81 5.94
N ILE A 105 -13.57 4.84 6.30
CA ILE A 105 -13.37 5.65 7.51
C ILE A 105 -14.67 5.58 8.31
N SER A 106 -14.57 5.12 9.54
CA SER A 106 -15.68 4.98 10.47
C SER A 106 -15.40 5.78 11.75
N PHE A 107 -16.39 6.54 12.19
CA PHE A 107 -16.29 7.41 13.35
C PHE A 107 -17.15 6.88 14.50
N TYR A 108 -16.52 6.67 15.65
CA TYR A 108 -17.17 6.13 16.84
C TYR A 108 -17.06 7.09 18.03
N ASN A 109 -18.05 7.04 18.91
CA ASN A 109 -17.98 7.72 20.20
C ASN A 109 -17.14 6.92 21.20
N VAL A 110 -16.98 7.44 22.41
CA VAL A 110 -16.25 6.77 23.51
C VAL A 110 -16.88 5.41 23.86
N GLN A 111 -18.19 5.28 23.69
CA GLN A 111 -18.95 4.04 23.88
C GLN A 111 -18.87 3.09 22.67
N GLN A 112 -18.02 3.38 21.69
CA GLN A 112 -17.81 2.60 20.46
C GLN A 112 -19.06 2.46 19.57
N GLN A 113 -20.02 3.38 19.71
CA GLN A 113 -21.17 3.47 18.82
C GLN A 113 -20.82 4.32 17.61
N LEU A 114 -21.23 3.86 16.43
CA LEU A 114 -21.03 4.57 15.17
C LEU A 114 -21.84 5.88 15.19
N ILE A 115 -21.17 7.01 14.96
CA ILE A 115 -21.79 8.35 15.05
C ILE A 115 -22.23 8.87 13.67
N SER A 116 -21.61 8.39 12.60
CA SER A 116 -21.90 8.81 11.23
C SER A 116 -21.93 7.63 10.27
N GLU A 117 -22.51 7.85 9.10
CA GLU A 117 -22.31 6.96 7.96
C GLU A 117 -20.82 6.78 7.68
N GLU A 118 -20.46 5.58 7.24
CA GLU A 118 -19.09 5.24 6.90
C GLU A 118 -18.71 5.90 5.58
N VAL A 119 -17.55 6.55 5.58
CA VAL A 119 -17.04 7.24 4.39
C VAL A 119 -16.09 6.30 3.68
N PHE A 120 -16.39 5.96 2.43
CA PHE A 120 -15.54 5.07 1.64
C PHE A 120 -15.18 5.64 0.26
N ALA A 121 -14.03 5.22 -0.27
CA ALA A 121 -13.66 5.47 -1.66
C ALA A 121 -12.82 4.33 -2.26
N GLY A 122 -12.79 4.29 -3.59
CA GLY A 122 -12.14 3.24 -4.36
C GLY A 122 -13.02 2.00 -4.47
N ASN A 123 -12.36 0.86 -4.63
CA ASN A 123 -12.99 -0.38 -5.08
C ASN A 123 -13.57 -1.19 -3.92
N THR A 124 -14.89 -1.13 -3.72
CA THR A 124 -15.59 -1.90 -2.68
C THR A 124 -15.42 -3.42 -2.83
N GLY A 125 -15.14 -3.91 -4.05
CA GLY A 125 -14.88 -5.32 -4.31
C GLY A 125 -13.58 -5.84 -3.67
N LEU A 126 -12.72 -4.98 -3.13
CA LEU A 126 -11.50 -5.38 -2.42
C LEU A 126 -11.76 -5.77 -0.96
N ILE A 127 -12.91 -5.42 -0.39
CA ILE A 127 -13.25 -5.71 1.02
C ILE A 127 -13.32 -7.22 1.26
N SER A 128 -13.88 -7.97 0.30
CA SER A 128 -13.98 -9.44 0.40
C SER A 128 -12.62 -10.11 0.52
N SER A 129 -11.54 -9.47 0.05
CA SER A 129 -10.17 -9.98 0.22
C SER A 129 -9.65 -9.84 1.66
N CYS A 130 -10.24 -8.96 2.47
CA CYS A 130 -9.85 -8.74 3.86
C CYS A 130 -10.39 -9.82 4.80
N GLU A 131 -11.55 -10.42 4.48
CA GLU A 131 -12.21 -11.45 5.31
C GLU A 131 -11.56 -12.83 5.16
N ILE A 132 -10.71 -13.03 4.15
CA ILE A 132 -10.14 -14.33 3.76
C ILE A 132 -8.69 -14.52 4.30
N GLN A 133 -8.13 -13.52 4.99
CA GLN A 133 -6.70 -13.51 5.37
C GLN A 133 -6.27 -14.46 6.50
N GLU A 134 -7.15 -15.31 7.05
CA GLU A 134 -6.80 -16.21 8.16
C GLU A 134 -6.02 -17.47 7.76
N ASP A 135 -5.95 -17.82 6.46
CA ASP A 135 -5.22 -19.01 5.97
C ASP A 135 -4.03 -18.66 5.05
N ASN A 136 -2.94 -19.42 5.16
CA ASN A 136 -1.59 -19.14 4.62
C ASN A 136 -1.43 -19.12 3.08
N GLU A 137 -2.49 -19.01 2.27
CA GLU A 137 -2.43 -19.20 0.80
C GLU A 137 -2.46 -17.91 -0.05
N TYR A 138 -2.37 -16.72 0.55
CA TYR A 138 -2.88 -15.51 -0.11
C TYR A 138 -1.86 -14.41 -0.45
N GLU A 139 -0.69 -14.76 -1.01
CA GLU A 139 0.18 -13.75 -1.61
C GLU A 139 -0.55 -12.95 -2.71
N LYS A 140 -1.51 -13.56 -3.41
CA LYS A 140 -2.26 -12.91 -4.51
C LYS A 140 -3.53 -12.17 -4.07
N LEU A 141 -3.86 -12.09 -2.78
CA LEU A 141 -4.97 -11.24 -2.32
C LEU A 141 -4.52 -9.81 -2.05
N ALA A 142 -5.48 -8.89 -1.94
CA ALA A 142 -5.22 -7.54 -1.47
C ALA A 142 -4.74 -7.56 -0.01
N LYS A 143 -3.82 -6.65 0.33
CA LYS A 143 -3.39 -6.42 1.72
C LYS A 143 -4.30 -5.39 2.36
N CYS A 144 -4.74 -5.68 3.57
CA CYS A 144 -5.68 -4.86 4.32
C CYS A 144 -5.01 -4.43 5.62
N ILE A 145 -5.02 -3.13 5.89
CA ILE A 145 -4.48 -2.54 7.11
C ILE A 145 -5.57 -1.74 7.78
N GLU A 146 -5.82 -2.06 9.03
CA GLU A 146 -6.72 -1.31 9.87
C GLU A 146 -5.93 -0.45 10.86
N ARG A 147 -6.25 0.84 10.90
CA ARG A 147 -5.67 1.78 11.86
C ARG A 147 -6.76 2.42 12.69
N ARG A 148 -6.53 2.50 14.00
CA ARG A 148 -7.42 3.15 14.95
C ARG A 148 -6.68 4.22 15.73
N PHE A 149 -7.32 5.36 15.97
CA PHE A 149 -6.75 6.40 16.81
C PHE A 149 -7.84 7.26 17.46
N TYR A 150 -7.52 7.86 18.59
CA TYR A 150 -8.38 8.80 19.30
C TYR A 150 -8.07 10.23 18.89
N THR A 151 -9.10 11.07 18.84
CA THR A 151 -8.98 12.50 18.56
C THR A 151 -10.04 13.29 19.30
N LEU A 152 -9.77 14.57 19.54
CA LEU A 152 -10.68 15.51 20.19
C LEU A 152 -11.27 16.49 19.17
N ASP A 153 -12.53 16.88 19.30
CA ASP A 153 -13.03 18.09 18.62
C ASP A 153 -12.68 19.38 19.40
N LYS A 154 -13.14 20.52 18.90
CA LYS A 154 -12.97 21.83 19.58
C LYS A 154 -13.62 21.88 20.96
N ASN A 155 -14.71 21.12 21.14
CA ASN A 155 -15.50 21.07 22.36
C ASN A 155 -14.97 20.01 23.35
N GLN A 156 -13.80 19.43 23.07
CA GLN A 156 -13.17 18.35 23.84
C GLN A 156 -13.96 17.03 23.86
N ASN A 157 -14.91 16.84 22.94
CA ASN A 157 -15.53 15.54 22.77
C ASN A 157 -14.52 14.57 22.14
N GLN A 158 -14.52 13.33 22.63
CA GLN A 158 -13.61 12.28 22.21
C GLN A 158 -14.25 11.40 21.14
N TYR A 159 -13.47 11.12 20.09
CA TYR A 159 -13.85 10.26 18.98
C TYR A 159 -12.79 9.20 18.75
N LEU A 160 -13.23 7.98 18.46
CA LEU A 160 -12.40 6.90 17.95
C LEU A 160 -12.60 6.82 16.44
N ILE A 161 -11.54 7.03 15.68
CA ILE A 161 -11.56 6.92 14.22
C ILE A 161 -10.92 5.60 13.83
N LYS A 162 -11.63 4.83 13.01
CA LYS A 162 -11.14 3.62 12.38
C LYS A 162 -10.96 3.87 10.89
N ILE A 163 -9.79 3.55 10.36
CA ILE A 163 -9.46 3.63 8.94
C ILE A 163 -9.08 2.23 8.49
N LEU A 164 -9.85 1.67 7.55
CA LEU A 164 -9.46 0.49 6.79
C LEU A 164 -8.84 0.97 5.48
N SER A 165 -7.61 0.54 5.19
CA SER A 165 -6.91 0.79 3.94
C SER A 165 -6.59 -0.53 3.27
N VAL A 166 -6.91 -0.63 1.98
CA VAL A 166 -6.74 -1.86 1.20
C VAL A 166 -5.98 -1.56 -0.08
N VAL A 167 -4.95 -2.36 -0.36
CA VAL A 167 -4.10 -2.24 -1.54
C VAL A 167 -4.03 -3.60 -2.23
N ARG A 168 -4.49 -3.67 -3.49
CA ARG A 168 -4.40 -4.90 -4.29
C ARG A 168 -3.01 -5.07 -4.90
N LYS A 169 -2.64 -4.24 -5.89
CA LYS A 169 -1.35 -4.20 -6.62
C LYS A 169 -0.55 -5.52 -6.68
N THR A 170 -1.23 -6.64 -6.93
CA THR A 170 -0.67 -8.00 -6.90
C THR A 170 0.33 -8.19 -8.04
N GLU A 171 -0.04 -7.74 -9.22
CA GLU A 171 0.73 -7.85 -10.47
C GLU A 171 2.11 -7.18 -10.42
N LYS A 172 2.34 -6.28 -9.46
CA LYS A 172 3.60 -5.54 -9.30
C LYS A 172 4.50 -6.08 -8.19
N ASN A 173 3.91 -6.79 -7.24
CA ASN A 173 4.52 -7.08 -5.94
C ASN A 173 4.65 -8.59 -5.67
N VAL A 174 4.01 -9.43 -6.50
CA VAL A 174 4.05 -10.90 -6.39
C VAL A 174 4.16 -11.49 -7.80
N LYS A 175 5.14 -12.37 -8.03
CA LYS A 175 5.26 -13.18 -9.26
C LYS A 175 4.91 -14.63 -8.96
#